data_AF-A0A6G3I6B0-F1
#
_entry.id   AF-A0A6G3I6B0-F1
#
_cell.length_a   1.000
_cell.length_b   1.000
_cell.length_c   1.000
_cell.angle_alpha   90.00
_cell.angle_beta   90.00
_cell.angle_gamma   90.00
#
_symmetry.space_group_name_H-M   'P 1'
#
loop_
_entity.id
_entity.type
_entity.pdbx_description
1 polymer ?
#
loop_
_entity_poly.entity_id
_entity_poly.type
_entity_poly.pdbx_seq_one_letter_code
_entity_poly.pdbx_strand_id
1 'polypeptide(L)'
;NMAAMAAGVELWQSIRNMMYTSIPAFFVSCFGFWWAGSGLNEMNQQIENIAIMRDVLQRLFWLNPLCLLPALLVFFGALKKWDTTVVLIASSFLALFIGAIFQPIAWMDMVQSAVNGFKDTMLLQFDGIASDPLVAKNLMVLLNRGGIYSMVSPIVVMLCAFLFASALEASGGLNIVLQRLVKKLRSVTSVVLATMFSSTLLVACTGNAVISFFLVKSMYDPCYDEHQLHKVNMSRAMESGATLLEGLFPWTISGMFMAKTLGVATLDYLPWTFFNLSCFAIALLFAFLAKWSRFGTRYAAPEVARR
;
A
#
# COMPACT_ATOMS: atom_id res chain seq x y z
N ASN A 1 0.24 10.54 4.36
CA ASN A 1 -0.67 11.43 5.15
C ASN A 1 -0.32 11.37 6.63
N MET A 2 -0.36 10.18 7.23
CA MET A 2 -0.01 9.97 8.65
C MET A 2 1.41 10.43 8.98
N ALA A 3 2.39 10.22 8.10
CA ALA A 3 3.75 10.71 8.33
C ALA A 3 3.88 12.24 8.31
N ALA A 4 3.08 12.94 7.48
CA ALA A 4 3.06 14.40 7.44
C ALA A 4 2.43 14.96 8.73
N MET A 5 1.35 14.34 9.17
CA MET A 5 0.70 14.64 10.46
C MET A 5 1.66 14.40 11.64
N ALA A 6 2.30 13.23 11.69
CA ALA A 6 3.29 12.92 12.71
C ALA A 6 4.47 13.90 12.68
N ALA A 7 4.99 14.23 11.50
CA ALA A 7 6.06 15.23 11.36
C ALA A 7 5.63 16.67 11.69
N GLY A 8 4.33 16.96 11.78
CA GLY A 8 3.80 18.30 12.04
C GLY A 8 3.94 19.24 10.84
N VAL A 9 3.84 18.72 9.62
CA VAL A 9 3.98 19.49 8.37
C VAL A 9 2.70 19.49 7.56
N GLU A 10 2.49 20.53 6.76
CA GLU A 10 1.34 20.59 5.87
C GLU A 10 1.33 19.42 4.88
N LEU A 11 0.18 18.75 4.75
CA LEU A 11 0.01 17.58 3.90
C LEU A 11 0.46 17.85 2.45
N TRP A 12 0.05 18.98 1.89
CA TRP A 12 0.39 19.35 0.51
C TRP A 12 1.88 19.61 0.31
N GLN A 13 2.55 20.15 1.32
CA GLN A 13 3.99 20.38 1.30
C GLN A 13 4.74 19.05 1.31
N SER A 14 4.27 18.09 2.12
CA SER A 14 4.82 16.72 2.14
C SER A 14 4.59 15.99 0.81
N ILE A 15 3.36 16.03 0.26
CA ILE A 15 3.02 15.42 -1.05
C ILE A 15 3.94 15.96 -2.14
N ARG A 16 4.11 17.29 -2.23
CA ARG A 16 4.99 17.89 -3.24
C ARG A 16 6.43 17.42 -3.10
N ASN A 17 6.92 17.24 -1.87
CA ASN A 17 8.27 16.75 -1.64
C ASN A 17 8.44 15.25 -1.93
N MET A 18 7.38 14.46 -1.76
CA MET A 18 7.37 13.03 -2.11
C MET A 18 7.38 12.82 -3.62
N MET A 19 6.82 13.74 -4.42
CA MET A 19 6.84 13.62 -5.88
C MET A 19 8.26 13.49 -6.46
N TYR A 20 9.28 14.07 -5.82
CA TYR A 20 10.67 13.93 -6.25
C TYR A 20 11.19 12.49 -6.23
N THR A 21 10.68 11.63 -5.34
CA THR A 21 11.04 10.21 -5.28
C THR A 21 10.02 9.35 -6.04
N SER A 22 8.73 9.68 -5.95
CA SER A 22 7.65 8.89 -6.54
C SER A 22 7.58 8.97 -8.06
N ILE A 23 7.80 10.15 -8.66
CA ILE A 23 7.73 10.29 -10.13
C ILE A 23 8.87 9.50 -10.81
N PRO A 24 10.14 9.61 -10.40
CA PRO A 24 11.19 8.79 -10.99
C PRO A 24 10.97 7.29 -10.74
N ALA A 25 10.51 6.91 -9.54
CA ALA A 25 10.17 5.53 -9.22
C ALA A 25 9.06 4.96 -10.12
N PHE A 26 8.06 5.78 -10.48
CA PHE A 26 7.00 5.40 -11.42
C PHE A 26 7.57 5.06 -12.81
N PHE A 27 8.48 5.87 -13.35
CA PHE A 27 9.12 5.56 -14.63
C PHE A 27 9.97 4.29 -14.57
N VAL A 28 10.71 4.09 -13.47
CA VAL A 28 11.48 2.86 -13.24
C VAL A 28 10.57 1.64 -13.15
N SER A 29 9.42 1.74 -12.47
CA SER A 29 8.47 0.62 -12.40
C SER A 29 7.82 0.33 -13.74
N CYS A 30 7.43 1.36 -14.51
CA CYS A 30 6.94 1.19 -15.88
C CYS A 30 7.97 0.47 -16.75
N PHE A 31 9.23 0.87 -16.69
CA PHE A 31 10.31 0.21 -17.43
C PHE A 31 10.53 -1.22 -16.95
N GLY A 32 10.55 -1.47 -15.64
CA GLY A 32 10.73 -2.81 -15.06
C GLY A 32 9.64 -3.78 -15.50
N PHE A 33 8.36 -3.35 -15.48
CA PHE A 33 7.26 -4.17 -15.98
C PHE A 33 7.28 -4.34 -17.50
N TRP A 34 7.64 -3.31 -18.25
CA TRP A 34 7.81 -3.43 -19.71
C TRP A 34 8.91 -4.45 -20.06
N TRP A 35 10.05 -4.38 -19.37
CA TRP A 35 11.16 -5.30 -19.57
C TRP A 35 10.79 -6.74 -19.20
N ALA A 36 10.17 -6.94 -18.03
CA ALA A 36 9.69 -8.27 -17.61
C ALA A 36 8.64 -8.83 -18.58
N GLY A 37 7.78 -7.98 -19.15
CA GLY A 37 6.77 -8.39 -20.13
C GLY A 37 7.33 -8.70 -21.53
N SER A 38 8.43 -8.07 -21.92
CA SER A 38 9.02 -8.20 -23.27
C SER A 38 9.56 -9.59 -23.60
N GLY A 39 9.83 -10.43 -22.59
CA GLY A 39 10.29 -11.82 -22.77
C GLY A 39 9.17 -12.86 -22.86
N LEU A 40 7.90 -12.45 -22.71
CA LEU A 40 6.76 -13.38 -22.77
C LEU A 40 6.37 -13.64 -24.24
N ASN A 41 6.93 -14.70 -24.83
CA ASN A 41 6.65 -15.14 -26.22
C ASN A 41 5.24 -15.76 -26.43
N GLU A 42 4.30 -15.58 -25.50
CA GLU A 42 2.91 -16.09 -25.57
C GLU A 42 1.89 -15.03 -26.04
N MET A 43 2.35 -13.98 -26.73
CA MET A 43 1.49 -12.83 -27.07
C MET A 43 0.24 -13.22 -27.90
N ASN A 44 0.31 -14.28 -28.72
CA ASN A 44 -0.83 -14.77 -29.49
C ASN A 44 -1.85 -15.56 -28.64
N GLN A 45 -1.38 -16.43 -27.73
CA GLN A 45 -2.27 -17.22 -26.86
C GLN A 45 -2.96 -16.36 -25.79
N GLN A 46 -2.27 -15.35 -25.24
CA GLN A 46 -2.87 -14.44 -24.26
C GLN A 46 -3.95 -13.53 -24.86
N ILE A 47 -3.76 -13.02 -26.09
CA ILE A 47 -4.77 -12.17 -26.75
C ILE A 47 -6.05 -12.96 -27.02
N GLU A 48 -5.94 -14.21 -27.47
CA GLU A 48 -7.08 -15.10 -27.69
C GLU A 48 -7.81 -15.42 -26.39
N ASN A 49 -7.08 -15.71 -25.31
CA ASN A 49 -7.64 -15.93 -23.99
C ASN A 49 -8.39 -14.71 -23.42
N ILE A 50 -7.92 -13.48 -23.69
CA ILE A 50 -8.61 -12.25 -23.27
C ILE A 50 -9.94 -12.10 -24.02
N ALA A 51 -9.97 -12.36 -25.33
CA ALA A 51 -11.19 -12.29 -26.13
C ALA A 51 -12.23 -13.32 -25.65
N ILE A 52 -11.78 -14.56 -25.35
CA ILE A 52 -12.61 -15.63 -24.81
C ILE A 52 -13.17 -15.24 -23.43
N MET A 53 -12.32 -14.75 -22.51
CA MET A 53 -12.78 -14.32 -21.17
C MET A 53 -13.81 -13.19 -21.25
N ARG A 54 -13.62 -12.23 -22.17
CA ARG A 54 -14.56 -11.14 -22.39
C ARG A 54 -15.92 -11.67 -22.86
N ASP A 55 -15.95 -12.59 -23.82
CA ASP A 55 -17.20 -13.17 -24.32
C ASP A 55 -17.93 -13.94 -23.21
N VAL A 56 -17.20 -14.75 -22.43
CA VAL A 56 -17.77 -15.46 -21.27
C VAL A 56 -18.35 -14.48 -20.24
N LEU A 57 -17.65 -13.39 -19.91
CA LEU A 57 -18.16 -12.37 -18.98
C LEU A 57 -19.42 -11.66 -19.51
N GLN A 58 -19.49 -11.38 -20.82
CA GLN A 58 -20.66 -10.76 -21.43
C GLN A 58 -21.89 -11.67 -21.45
N ARG A 59 -21.69 -13.00 -21.43
CA ARG A 59 -22.77 -13.98 -21.32
C ARG A 59 -23.21 -14.24 -19.88
N LEU A 60 -22.28 -14.19 -18.93
CA LEU A 60 -22.55 -14.42 -17.51
C LEU A 60 -23.16 -13.19 -16.80
N PHE A 61 -22.76 -11.99 -17.20
CA PHE A 61 -23.14 -10.75 -16.53
C PHE A 61 -23.73 -9.73 -17.49
N TRP A 62 -24.70 -8.96 -17.00
CA TRP A 62 -25.19 -7.81 -17.74
C TRP A 62 -24.29 -6.60 -17.45
N LEU A 63 -23.31 -6.37 -18.33
CA LEU A 63 -22.39 -5.24 -18.24
C LEU A 63 -23.05 -3.96 -18.76
N ASN A 64 -23.56 -3.13 -17.85
CA ASN A 64 -24.12 -1.81 -18.12
C ASN A 64 -23.16 -0.72 -17.59
N PRO A 65 -23.03 0.46 -18.24
CA PRO A 65 -22.33 1.61 -17.66
C PRO A 65 -22.69 1.94 -16.20
N LEU A 66 -23.91 1.63 -15.74
CA LEU A 66 -24.33 1.76 -14.34
C LEU A 66 -23.47 0.95 -13.36
N CYS A 67 -22.87 -0.17 -13.79
CA CYS A 67 -21.95 -0.96 -12.97
C CYS A 67 -20.66 -0.20 -12.59
N LEU A 68 -20.37 0.94 -13.23
CA LEU A 68 -19.25 1.81 -12.86
C LEU A 68 -19.58 2.75 -11.70
N LEU A 69 -20.85 2.91 -11.32
CA LEU A 69 -21.25 3.84 -10.24
C LEU A 69 -20.54 3.61 -8.90
N PRO A 70 -20.35 2.37 -8.41
CA PRO A 70 -19.59 2.12 -7.18
C PRO A 70 -18.15 2.65 -7.29
N ALA A 71 -17.46 2.37 -8.40
CA ALA A 71 -16.10 2.86 -8.63
C ALA A 71 -16.07 4.40 -8.73
N LEU A 72 -17.03 5.01 -9.42
CA LEU A 72 -17.15 6.46 -9.53
C LEU A 72 -17.40 7.11 -8.17
N LEU A 73 -18.19 6.49 -7.28
CA LEU A 73 -18.39 6.97 -5.91
C LEU A 73 -17.06 7.00 -5.14
N VAL A 74 -16.22 5.97 -5.29
CA VAL A 74 -14.90 5.93 -4.67
C VAL A 74 -14.01 7.05 -5.19
N PHE A 75 -13.94 7.25 -6.51
CA PHE A 75 -13.15 8.34 -7.11
C PHE A 75 -13.67 9.71 -6.66
N PHE A 76 -14.98 9.92 -6.66
CA PHE A 76 -15.59 11.17 -6.22
C PHE A 76 -15.32 11.43 -4.73
N GLY A 77 -15.45 10.42 -3.87
CA GLY A 77 -15.13 10.51 -2.46
C GLY A 77 -13.65 10.84 -2.21
N ALA A 78 -12.74 10.26 -3.00
CA ALA A 78 -11.31 10.58 -2.95
C ALA A 78 -11.02 12.04 -3.34
N LEU A 79 -11.66 12.56 -4.39
CA LEU A 79 -11.53 13.96 -4.81
C LEU A 79 -12.10 14.93 -3.75
N LYS A 80 -13.22 14.56 -3.12
CA LYS A 80 -13.87 15.32 -2.04
C LYS A 80 -13.16 15.18 -0.69
N LYS A 81 -12.15 14.32 -0.57
CA LYS A 81 -11.40 14.04 0.67
C LYS A 81 -12.30 13.51 1.80
N TRP A 82 -13.31 12.73 1.45
CA TRP A 82 -14.13 12.04 2.46
C TRP A 82 -13.36 10.89 3.11
N ASP A 83 -13.85 10.44 4.27
CA ASP A 83 -13.27 9.27 4.94
C ASP A 83 -13.37 8.04 4.03
N THR A 84 -12.21 7.49 3.66
CA THR A 84 -12.09 6.33 2.78
C THR A 84 -12.92 5.14 3.27
N THR A 85 -13.01 4.93 4.59
CA THR A 85 -13.75 3.81 5.20
C THR A 85 -15.24 3.93 4.88
N VAL A 86 -15.80 5.13 5.08
CA VAL A 86 -17.23 5.41 4.84
C VAL A 86 -17.54 5.28 3.36
N VAL A 87 -16.67 5.81 2.49
CA VAL A 87 -16.85 5.76 1.03
C VAL A 87 -16.82 4.32 0.52
N LEU A 88 -15.91 3.47 1.01
CA LEU A 88 -15.82 2.06 0.60
C LEU A 88 -17.03 1.24 1.05
N ILE A 89 -17.55 1.49 2.26
CA ILE A 89 -18.77 0.84 2.74
C ILE A 89 -19.97 1.26 1.89
N ALA A 90 -20.14 2.57 1.65
CA ALA A 90 -21.20 3.09 0.79
C ALA A 90 -21.12 2.53 -0.64
N SER A 91 -19.92 2.46 -1.20
CA SER A 91 -19.67 1.85 -2.52
C SER A 91 -20.05 0.37 -2.55
N SER A 92 -19.75 -0.37 -1.48
CA SER A 92 -20.10 -1.79 -1.38
C SER A 92 -21.62 -2.01 -1.33
N PHE A 93 -22.34 -1.19 -0.58
CA PHE A 93 -23.82 -1.22 -0.56
C PHE A 93 -24.42 -0.84 -1.91
N LEU A 94 -23.87 0.17 -2.58
CA LEU A 94 -24.29 0.55 -3.92
C LEU A 94 -24.06 -0.57 -4.94
N ALA A 95 -22.92 -1.28 -4.84
CA ALA A 95 -22.63 -2.44 -5.67
C ALA A 95 -23.62 -3.58 -5.44
N LEU A 96 -23.98 -3.88 -4.19
CA LEU A 96 -25.01 -4.88 -3.85
C LEU A 96 -26.39 -4.50 -4.44
N PHE A 97 -26.76 -3.23 -4.33
CA PHE A 97 -28.04 -2.74 -4.86
C PHE A 97 -28.11 -2.84 -6.39
N ILE A 98 -27.05 -2.45 -7.10
CA ILE A 98 -26.96 -2.58 -8.56
C ILE A 98 -26.92 -4.06 -8.96
N GLY A 99 -26.18 -4.89 -8.22
CA GLY A 99 -26.13 -6.33 -8.42
C GLY A 99 -27.52 -6.97 -8.35
N ALA A 100 -28.33 -6.57 -7.36
CA ALA A 100 -29.67 -7.10 -7.17
C ALA A 100 -30.68 -6.74 -8.25
N ILE A 101 -30.49 -5.60 -8.94
CA ILE A 101 -31.41 -5.15 -9.99
C ILE A 101 -31.00 -5.72 -11.35
N PHE A 102 -29.71 -5.77 -11.64
CA PHE A 102 -29.22 -6.01 -13.00
C PHE A 102 -28.58 -7.38 -13.22
N GLN A 103 -28.13 -8.08 -12.16
CA GLN A 103 -27.39 -9.34 -12.32
C GLN A 103 -28.26 -10.56 -12.03
N PRO A 104 -28.07 -11.67 -12.77
CA PRO A 104 -28.83 -12.90 -12.61
C PRO A 104 -28.31 -13.73 -11.43
N ILE A 105 -28.19 -13.12 -10.24
CA ILE A 105 -27.69 -13.75 -9.02
C ILE A 105 -28.78 -13.68 -7.95
N ALA A 106 -28.95 -14.72 -7.13
CA ALA A 106 -29.88 -14.67 -6.02
C ALA A 106 -29.41 -13.70 -4.94
N TRP A 107 -30.34 -12.97 -4.31
CA TRP A 107 -30.00 -12.00 -3.25
C TRP A 107 -29.19 -12.63 -2.10
N MET A 108 -29.54 -13.86 -1.71
CA MET A 108 -28.81 -14.59 -0.66
C MET A 108 -27.36 -14.86 -1.07
N ASP A 109 -27.12 -15.22 -2.33
CA ASP A 109 -25.78 -15.52 -2.84
C ASP A 109 -24.91 -14.26 -2.93
N MET A 110 -25.49 -13.10 -3.19
CA MET A 110 -24.76 -11.81 -3.15
C MET A 110 -24.25 -11.47 -1.74
N VAL A 111 -25.06 -11.74 -0.71
CA VAL A 111 -24.63 -11.54 0.68
C VAL A 111 -23.60 -12.60 1.07
N GLN A 112 -23.82 -13.86 0.67
CA GLN A 112 -22.86 -14.94 0.91
C GLN A 112 -21.52 -14.70 0.20
N SER A 113 -21.51 -14.07 -0.98
CA SER A 113 -20.26 -13.76 -1.68
C SER A 113 -19.42 -12.74 -0.91
N ALA A 114 -20.05 -11.78 -0.22
CA ALA A 114 -19.34 -10.83 0.64
C ALA A 114 -18.72 -11.51 1.89
N VAL A 115 -19.37 -12.55 2.39
CA VAL A 115 -18.95 -13.25 3.62
C VAL A 115 -17.90 -14.34 3.33
N ASN A 116 -18.19 -15.23 2.37
CA ASN A 116 -17.40 -16.42 2.05
C ASN A 116 -16.52 -16.27 0.80
N GLY A 117 -16.72 -15.22 0.00
CA GLY A 117 -16.14 -15.10 -1.34
C GLY A 117 -17.09 -15.62 -2.42
N PHE A 118 -16.84 -15.19 -3.65
CA PHE A 118 -17.65 -15.55 -4.82
C PHE A 118 -17.42 -17.00 -5.24
N LYS A 119 -18.47 -17.75 -5.55
CA LYS A 119 -18.38 -19.15 -6.01
C LYS A 119 -19.02 -19.32 -7.39
N ASP A 120 -18.53 -20.28 -8.15
CA ASP A 120 -19.10 -20.77 -9.41
C ASP A 120 -20.59 -21.13 -9.28
N THR A 121 -20.96 -21.81 -8.20
CA THR A 121 -22.35 -22.23 -7.92
C THR A 121 -23.35 -21.07 -7.77
N MET A 122 -22.87 -19.84 -7.59
CA MET A 122 -23.74 -18.65 -7.47
C MET A 122 -24.22 -18.14 -8.84
N LEU A 123 -23.68 -18.68 -9.94
CA LEU A 123 -24.07 -18.36 -11.30
C LEU A 123 -24.78 -19.57 -11.92
N LEU A 124 -26.07 -19.42 -12.23
CA LEU A 124 -26.94 -20.50 -12.73
C LEU A 124 -26.47 -21.15 -14.04
N GLN A 125 -25.54 -20.52 -14.78
CA GLN A 125 -25.08 -20.96 -16.09
C GLN A 125 -23.55 -21.07 -16.19
N PHE A 126 -22.84 -21.11 -15.06
CA PHE A 126 -21.37 -21.09 -15.07
C PHE A 126 -20.76 -22.28 -15.83
N ASP A 127 -21.17 -23.51 -15.48
CA ASP A 127 -20.63 -24.73 -16.08
C ASP A 127 -20.95 -24.89 -17.58
N GLY A 128 -22.04 -24.26 -18.04
CA GLY A 128 -22.46 -24.28 -19.45
C GLY A 128 -21.75 -23.25 -20.33
N ILE A 129 -21.23 -22.16 -19.75
CA ILE A 129 -20.61 -21.05 -20.48
C ILE A 129 -19.09 -21.09 -20.35
N ALA A 130 -18.56 -21.47 -19.20
CA ALA A 130 -17.13 -21.61 -18.92
C ALA A 130 -16.70 -23.08 -18.98
N SER A 131 -16.93 -23.74 -20.13
CA SER A 131 -16.67 -25.18 -20.30
C SER A 131 -15.17 -25.56 -20.32
N ASP A 132 -14.28 -24.61 -20.60
CA ASP A 132 -12.84 -24.82 -20.53
C ASP A 132 -12.34 -24.64 -19.08
N PRO A 133 -11.73 -25.67 -18.47
CA PRO A 133 -11.20 -25.61 -17.10
C PRO A 133 -10.20 -24.46 -16.86
N LEU A 134 -9.40 -24.08 -17.88
CA LEU A 134 -8.42 -22.99 -17.76
C LEU A 134 -9.11 -21.63 -17.72
N VAL A 135 -10.13 -21.45 -18.56
CA VAL A 135 -10.93 -20.21 -18.61
C VAL A 135 -11.75 -20.06 -17.34
N ALA A 136 -12.39 -21.13 -16.88
CA ALA A 136 -13.14 -21.16 -15.62
C ALA A 136 -12.25 -20.79 -14.42
N LYS A 137 -11.03 -21.37 -14.34
CA LYS A 137 -10.06 -21.05 -13.29
C LYS A 137 -9.64 -19.58 -13.31
N ASN A 138 -9.28 -19.04 -14.48
CA ASN A 138 -8.86 -17.65 -14.60
C ASN A 138 -10.02 -16.67 -14.28
N LEU A 139 -11.24 -16.98 -14.70
CA LEU A 139 -12.44 -16.22 -14.33
C LEU A 139 -12.68 -16.23 -12.82
N MET A 140 -12.54 -17.39 -12.18
CA MET A 140 -12.71 -17.49 -10.73
C MET A 140 -11.65 -16.71 -9.96
N VAL A 141 -10.40 -16.65 -10.45
CA VAL A 141 -9.36 -15.77 -9.87
C VAL A 141 -9.73 -14.29 -9.99
N LEU A 142 -10.42 -13.89 -11.07
CA LEU A 142 -10.87 -12.51 -11.25
C LEU A 142 -12.09 -12.16 -10.38
N LEU A 143 -13.07 -13.06 -10.32
CA LEU A 143 -14.35 -12.83 -9.62
C LEU A 143 -14.26 -13.06 -8.11
N ASN A 144 -13.44 -14.02 -7.67
CA ASN A 144 -13.30 -14.35 -6.25
C ASN A 144 -12.01 -13.76 -5.66
N ARG A 145 -12.15 -12.64 -4.94
CA ARG A 145 -11.08 -12.03 -4.13
C ARG A 145 -11.15 -12.41 -2.64
N GLY A 146 -12.02 -13.36 -2.29
CA GLY A 146 -12.33 -13.75 -0.92
C GLY A 146 -13.36 -12.84 -0.25
N GLY A 147 -13.91 -13.34 0.87
CA GLY A 147 -14.86 -12.59 1.70
C GLY A 147 -14.27 -12.20 3.06
N ILE A 148 -15.15 -11.76 3.97
CA ILE A 148 -14.79 -11.43 5.36
C ILE A 148 -14.08 -12.61 6.05
N TYR A 149 -14.55 -13.85 5.86
CA TYR A 149 -13.92 -15.01 6.51
C TYR A 149 -12.49 -15.24 6.06
N SER A 150 -12.21 -14.99 4.79
CA SER A 150 -10.86 -15.12 4.28
C SER A 150 -9.91 -14.15 5.02
N MET A 151 -10.40 -13.02 5.54
CA MET A 151 -9.60 -12.04 6.28
C MET A 151 -9.36 -12.39 7.75
N VAL A 152 -10.06 -13.38 8.32
CA VAL A 152 -9.93 -13.76 9.74
C VAL A 152 -8.50 -14.21 10.07
N SER A 153 -7.89 -15.06 9.24
CA SER A 153 -6.53 -15.55 9.47
C SER A 153 -5.49 -14.40 9.49
N PRO A 154 -5.45 -13.51 8.48
CA PRO A 154 -4.64 -12.29 8.54
C PRO A 154 -4.89 -11.44 9.79
N ILE A 155 -6.14 -11.25 10.19
CA ILE A 155 -6.49 -10.43 11.38
C ILE A 155 -5.94 -11.08 12.66
N VAL A 156 -6.02 -12.40 12.81
CA VAL A 156 -5.48 -13.09 13.99
C VAL A 156 -3.95 -12.97 14.04
N VAL A 157 -3.27 -13.20 12.92
CA VAL A 157 -1.81 -13.05 12.83
C VAL A 157 -1.39 -11.60 13.11
N MET A 158 -2.14 -10.62 12.59
CA MET A 158 -1.97 -9.19 12.87
C MET A 158 -2.10 -8.88 14.36
N LEU A 159 -3.12 -9.41 15.04
CA LEU A 159 -3.32 -9.20 16.48
C LEU A 159 -2.16 -9.78 17.29
N CYS A 160 -1.70 -11.00 16.96
CA CYS A 160 -0.54 -11.60 17.61
C CYS A 160 0.74 -10.77 17.39
N ALA A 161 0.97 -10.31 16.16
CA ALA A 161 2.10 -9.45 15.83
C ALA A 161 2.05 -8.12 16.59
N PHE A 162 0.88 -7.49 16.70
CA PHE A 162 0.69 -6.28 17.49
C PHE A 162 0.93 -6.48 18.98
N LEU A 163 0.48 -7.59 19.56
CA LEU A 163 0.76 -7.89 20.97
C LEU A 163 2.26 -8.04 21.20
N PHE A 164 2.96 -8.78 20.33
CA PHE A 164 4.41 -8.92 20.40
C PHE A 164 5.12 -7.57 20.27
N ALA A 165 4.68 -6.76 19.31
CA ALA A 165 5.29 -5.48 19.07
C ALA A 165 5.05 -4.44 20.17
N SER A 166 3.83 -4.43 20.72
CA SER A 166 3.45 -3.56 21.83
C SER A 166 4.23 -3.96 23.09
N ALA A 167 4.45 -5.26 23.32
CA ALA A 167 5.32 -5.72 24.40
C ALA A 167 6.78 -5.27 24.20
N LEU A 168 7.28 -5.30 22.96
CA LEU A 168 8.61 -4.81 22.63
C LEU A 168 8.74 -3.29 22.87
N GLU A 169 7.72 -2.51 22.50
CA GLU A 169 7.66 -1.07 22.75
C GLU A 169 7.58 -0.77 24.25
N ALA A 170 6.69 -1.45 24.98
CA ALA A 170 6.51 -1.31 26.43
C ALA A 170 7.76 -1.70 27.23
N SER A 171 8.59 -2.63 26.71
CA SER A 171 9.87 -2.99 27.33
C SER A 171 10.89 -1.84 27.35
N GLY A 172 10.69 -0.82 26.51
CA GLY A 172 11.64 0.30 26.34
C GLY A 172 12.96 -0.08 25.64
N GLY A 173 13.18 -1.37 25.32
CA GLY A 173 14.40 -1.83 24.66
C GLY A 173 14.61 -1.17 23.30
N LEU A 174 13.54 -0.97 22.54
CA LEU A 174 13.58 -0.31 21.23
C LEU A 174 14.01 1.16 21.36
N ASN A 175 13.48 1.87 22.36
CA ASN A 175 13.90 3.25 22.66
C ASN A 175 15.38 3.33 23.05
N ILE A 176 15.91 2.39 23.82
CA ILE A 176 17.33 2.37 24.22
C ILE A 176 18.25 2.18 23.01
N VAL A 177 17.92 1.21 22.14
CA VAL A 177 18.71 0.93 20.92
C VAL A 177 18.72 2.14 19.99
N LEU A 178 17.55 2.72 19.76
CA LEU A 178 17.39 3.88 18.88
C LEU A 178 18.06 5.13 19.47
N GLN A 179 17.98 5.41 20.77
CA GLN A 179 18.68 6.54 21.40
C GLN A 179 20.21 6.42 21.28
N ARG A 180 20.75 5.21 21.36
CA ARG A 180 22.19 4.96 21.13
C ARG A 180 22.61 5.22 19.70
N LEU A 181 21.75 4.93 18.73
CA LEU A 181 21.98 5.25 17.31
C LEU A 181 22.01 6.76 17.10
N VAL A 182 21.05 7.49 17.68
CA VAL A 182 20.91 8.94 17.56
C VAL A 182 22.17 9.68 18.02
N LYS A 183 22.79 9.26 19.14
CA LYS A 183 24.04 9.87 19.66
C LYS A 183 25.25 9.80 18.71
N LYS A 184 25.22 8.94 17.70
CA LYS A 184 26.32 8.78 16.73
C LYS A 184 26.10 9.57 15.44
N LEU A 185 24.95 10.23 15.28
CA LEU A 185 24.59 10.94 14.05
C LEU A 185 25.21 12.33 14.04
N ARG A 186 26.22 12.54 13.19
CA ARG A 186 26.96 13.81 13.07
C ARG A 186 26.76 14.52 11.74
N SER A 187 26.00 13.94 10.82
CA SER A 187 25.82 14.47 9.47
C SER A 187 24.37 14.39 9.02
N VAL A 188 23.95 15.32 8.17
CA VAL A 188 22.59 15.36 7.58
C VAL A 188 22.24 14.03 6.91
N THR A 189 23.16 13.45 6.14
CA THR A 189 22.99 12.14 5.51
C THR A 189 22.76 11.04 6.55
N SER A 190 23.55 11.01 7.63
CA SER A 190 23.38 10.05 8.72
C SER A 190 22.02 10.21 9.39
N VAL A 191 21.56 11.45 9.64
CA VAL A 191 20.24 11.73 10.24
C VAL A 191 19.11 11.19 9.36
N VAL A 192 19.12 11.50 8.06
CA VAL A 192 18.07 11.06 7.12
C VAL A 192 18.08 9.54 6.97
N LEU A 193 19.25 8.91 6.77
CA LEU A 193 19.36 7.45 6.67
C LEU A 193 18.92 6.76 7.94
N ALA A 194 19.36 7.24 9.11
CA ALA A 194 18.96 6.66 10.38
C ALA A 194 17.46 6.81 10.63
N THR A 195 16.84 7.93 10.21
CA THR A 195 15.38 8.10 10.23
C THR A 195 14.69 7.04 9.38
N MET A 196 15.16 6.83 8.15
CA MET A 196 14.60 5.83 7.24
C MET A 196 14.71 4.41 7.81
N PHE A 197 15.91 3.96 8.16
CA PHE A 197 16.14 2.61 8.69
C PHE A 197 15.46 2.39 10.05
N SER A 198 15.40 3.40 10.91
CA SER A 198 14.65 3.30 12.17
C SER A 198 13.16 3.20 11.92
N SER A 199 12.62 3.93 10.94
CA SER A 199 11.22 3.81 10.54
C SER A 199 10.91 2.42 10.00
N THR A 200 11.82 1.85 9.21
CA THR A 200 11.73 0.46 8.72
C THR A 200 11.75 -0.56 9.85
N LEU A 201 12.70 -0.44 10.78
CA LEU A 201 12.81 -1.33 11.93
C LEU A 201 11.57 -1.22 12.82
N LEU A 202 11.10 0.02 13.05
CA LEU A 202 9.91 0.26 13.85
C LEU A 202 8.66 -0.30 13.21
N VAL A 203 8.44 -0.12 11.91
CA VAL A 203 7.26 -0.71 11.26
C VAL A 203 7.35 -2.23 11.20
N ALA A 204 8.55 -2.78 11.02
CA ALA A 204 8.79 -4.22 11.07
C ALA A 204 8.50 -4.77 12.47
N CYS A 205 8.86 -4.05 13.54
CA CYS A 205 8.55 -4.48 14.89
C CYS A 205 7.07 -4.26 15.22
N THR A 206 6.58 -3.02 15.15
CA THR A 206 5.22 -2.54 15.51
C THR A 206 4.09 -3.10 14.64
N GLY A 207 4.38 -3.53 13.42
CA GLY A 207 3.37 -3.95 12.45
C GLY A 207 2.46 -2.82 11.93
N ASN A 208 2.67 -1.58 12.39
CA ASN A 208 1.80 -0.43 12.10
C ASN A 208 2.64 0.83 11.85
N ALA A 209 2.55 1.37 10.63
CA ALA A 209 3.25 2.59 10.26
C ALA A 209 2.90 3.80 11.13
N VAL A 210 1.66 3.92 11.62
CA VAL A 210 1.19 5.10 12.38
C VAL A 210 1.95 5.27 13.70
N ILE A 211 2.01 4.22 14.51
CA ILE A 211 2.72 4.23 15.80
C ILE A 211 4.21 4.47 15.56
N SER A 212 4.76 3.80 14.55
CA SER A 212 6.15 3.98 14.13
C SER A 212 6.48 5.43 13.82
N PHE A 213 5.61 6.16 13.13
CA PHE A 213 5.88 7.58 12.80
C PHE A 213 5.98 8.47 14.02
N PHE A 214 5.08 8.31 14.99
CA PHE A 214 5.12 9.12 16.21
C PHE A 214 6.36 8.83 17.05
N LEU A 215 6.78 7.57 17.11
CA LEU A 215 7.99 7.19 17.85
C LEU A 215 9.26 7.67 17.13
N VAL A 216 9.36 7.53 15.80
CA VAL A 216 10.49 8.11 15.04
C VAL A 216 10.55 9.62 15.23
N LYS A 217 9.41 10.32 15.15
CA LYS A 217 9.35 11.77 15.34
C LYS A 217 9.91 12.19 16.69
N SER A 218 9.42 11.60 17.79
CA SER A 218 9.86 11.97 19.15
C SER A 218 11.36 11.74 19.37
N MET A 219 11.93 10.73 18.72
CA MET A 219 13.35 10.39 18.84
C MET A 219 14.27 11.26 18.00
N TYR A 220 13.85 11.58 16.78
CA TYR A 220 14.69 12.29 15.80
C TYR A 220 14.45 13.80 15.78
N ASP A 221 13.38 14.31 16.39
CA ASP A 221 13.07 15.74 16.43
C ASP A 221 14.28 16.60 16.84
N PRO A 222 15.00 16.31 17.95
CA PRO A 222 16.16 17.10 18.38
C PRO A 222 17.28 17.13 17.33
N CYS A 223 17.52 16.03 16.62
CA CYS A 223 18.57 15.98 15.60
C CYS A 223 18.22 16.77 14.35
N TYR A 224 16.93 16.79 13.95
CA TYR A 224 16.49 17.62 12.84
C TYR A 224 16.61 19.11 13.18
N ASP A 225 16.34 19.48 14.44
CA ASP A 225 16.45 20.87 14.90
C ASP A 225 17.92 21.32 15.01
N GLU A 226 18.79 20.48 15.57
CA GLU A 226 20.25 20.72 15.64
C GLU A 226 20.89 20.93 14.25
N HIS A 227 20.43 20.17 13.25
CA HIS A 227 20.93 20.26 11.87
C HIS A 227 20.15 21.26 11.00
N GLN A 228 19.22 22.03 11.58
CA GLN A 228 18.36 23.00 10.89
C GLN A 228 17.62 22.40 9.67
N LEU A 229 17.20 21.14 9.78
CA LEU A 229 16.47 20.44 8.73
C LEU A 229 14.97 20.66 8.88
N HIS A 230 14.31 21.02 7.78
CA HIS A 230 12.85 21.10 7.78
C HIS A 230 12.25 19.70 7.99
N LYS A 231 11.22 19.60 8.85
CA LYS A 231 10.51 18.34 9.16
C LYS A 231 9.84 17.66 7.95
N VAL A 232 9.82 18.32 6.79
CA VAL A 232 9.36 17.72 5.51
C VAL A 232 10.35 16.65 5.04
N ASN A 233 11.64 16.80 5.35
CA ASN A 233 12.62 15.75 5.11
C ASN A 233 12.36 14.54 6.02
N MET A 234 11.99 14.78 7.28
CA MET A 234 11.62 13.73 8.23
C MET A 234 10.37 12.99 7.76
N SER A 235 9.32 13.71 7.36
CA SER A 235 8.10 13.12 6.77
C SER A 235 8.44 12.25 5.56
N ARG A 236 9.29 12.72 4.65
CA ARG A 236 9.70 11.92 3.48
C ARG A 236 10.52 10.69 3.89
N ALA A 237 11.48 10.84 4.78
CA ALA A 237 12.31 9.74 5.27
C ALA A 237 11.47 8.65 5.97
N MET A 238 10.50 9.06 6.77
CA MET A 238 9.54 8.18 7.41
C MET A 238 8.67 7.44 6.39
N GLU A 239 8.08 8.14 5.41
CA GLU A 239 7.28 7.50 4.35
C GLU A 239 8.12 6.51 3.53
N SER A 240 9.36 6.89 3.18
CA SER A 240 10.26 6.00 2.44
C SER A 240 10.65 4.76 3.24
N GLY A 241 10.89 4.89 4.55
CA GLY A 241 11.34 3.79 5.40
C GLY A 241 10.22 2.89 5.90
N ALA A 242 9.08 3.44 6.29
CA ALA A 242 7.96 2.66 6.81
C ALA A 242 6.92 2.35 5.73
N THR A 243 6.26 3.34 5.12
CA THR A 243 5.12 3.13 4.22
C THR A 243 5.45 2.22 3.03
N LEU A 244 6.59 2.46 2.37
CA LEU A 244 6.97 1.69 1.17
C LEU A 244 7.35 0.24 1.49
N LEU A 245 7.96 0.01 2.66
CA LEU A 245 8.48 -1.30 3.05
C LEU A 245 7.50 -2.07 3.94
N GLU A 246 6.46 -1.42 4.48
CA GLU A 246 5.45 -2.05 5.34
C GLU A 246 4.85 -3.28 4.67
N GLY A 247 4.52 -3.17 3.38
CA GLY A 247 4.01 -4.28 2.58
C GLY A 247 4.96 -5.48 2.47
N LEU A 248 6.26 -5.32 2.69
CA LEU A 248 7.23 -6.41 2.57
C LEU A 248 7.35 -7.27 3.84
N PHE A 249 6.72 -6.86 4.94
CA PHE A 249 6.74 -7.62 6.18
C PHE A 249 5.48 -8.51 6.26
N PRO A 250 5.62 -9.85 6.37
CA PRO A 250 4.49 -10.77 6.24
C PRO A 250 3.49 -10.69 7.39
N TRP A 251 3.84 -10.01 8.48
CA TRP A 251 2.99 -9.84 9.66
C TRP A 251 2.38 -8.42 9.76
N THR A 252 2.62 -7.53 8.78
CA THR A 252 1.91 -6.25 8.70
C THR A 252 0.57 -6.42 8.00
N ILE A 253 -0.37 -5.51 8.29
CA ILE A 253 -1.70 -5.48 7.65
C ILE A 253 -1.54 -5.43 6.12
N SER A 254 -0.69 -4.52 5.65
CA SER A 254 -0.41 -4.29 4.24
C SER A 254 0.20 -5.54 3.59
N GLY A 255 1.17 -6.18 4.26
CA GLY A 255 1.84 -7.37 3.71
C GLY A 255 0.94 -8.59 3.62
N MET A 256 0.10 -8.83 4.65
CA MET A 256 -0.88 -9.91 4.64
C MET A 256 -1.99 -9.69 3.62
N PHE A 257 -2.48 -8.45 3.49
CA PHE A 257 -3.46 -8.10 2.48
C PHE A 257 -2.93 -8.37 1.08
N MET A 258 -1.72 -7.90 0.76
CA MET A 258 -1.08 -8.14 -0.55
C MET A 258 -0.85 -9.63 -0.83
N ALA A 259 -0.28 -10.37 0.13
CA ALA A 259 -0.01 -11.81 -0.03
C ALA A 259 -1.31 -12.58 -0.35
N LYS A 260 -2.38 -12.25 0.37
CA LYS A 260 -3.66 -12.90 0.19
C LYS A 260 -4.38 -12.50 -1.09
N THR A 261 -4.35 -11.23 -1.46
CA THR A 261 -4.99 -10.73 -2.69
C THR A 261 -4.28 -11.23 -3.95
N LEU A 262 -2.96 -11.42 -3.89
CA LEU A 262 -2.16 -11.97 -4.99
C LEU A 262 -2.10 -13.51 -4.97
N GLY A 263 -2.40 -14.15 -3.84
CA GLY A 263 -2.34 -15.60 -3.69
C GLY A 263 -0.92 -16.16 -3.64
N VAL A 264 0.08 -15.33 -3.31
CA VAL A 264 1.51 -15.70 -3.25
C VAL A 264 2.12 -15.26 -1.92
N ALA A 265 3.22 -15.88 -1.51
CA ALA A 265 3.88 -15.50 -0.26
C ALA A 265 4.49 -14.09 -0.36
N THR A 266 4.66 -13.42 0.78
CA THR A 266 5.21 -12.05 0.84
C THR A 266 6.58 -11.92 0.17
N LEU A 267 7.44 -12.91 0.37
CA LEU A 267 8.78 -12.91 -0.23
C LEU A 267 8.76 -13.19 -1.74
N ASP A 268 7.71 -13.83 -2.26
CA ASP A 268 7.60 -14.13 -3.68
C ASP A 268 7.25 -12.88 -4.50
N TYR A 269 6.43 -11.98 -3.96
CA TYR A 269 6.10 -10.73 -4.64
C TYR A 269 7.12 -9.61 -4.39
N LEU A 270 8.03 -9.77 -3.41
CA LEU A 270 9.05 -8.76 -3.08
C LEU A 270 9.82 -8.24 -4.31
N PRO A 271 10.35 -9.09 -5.22
CA PRO A 271 11.08 -8.64 -6.40
C PRO A 271 10.21 -7.81 -7.36
N TRP A 272 8.90 -8.04 -7.35
CA TRP A 272 7.92 -7.40 -8.23
C TRP A 272 7.45 -6.04 -7.72
N THR A 273 7.83 -5.65 -6.50
CA THR A 273 7.50 -4.33 -5.93
C THR A 273 8.42 -3.23 -6.47
N PHE A 274 8.59 -3.16 -7.79
CA PHE A 274 9.52 -2.24 -8.45
C PHE A 274 9.33 -0.79 -8.01
N PHE A 275 8.09 -0.33 -7.84
CA PHE A 275 7.80 1.03 -7.38
C PHE A 275 8.32 1.28 -5.95
N ASN A 276 8.05 0.35 -5.01
CA ASN A 276 8.47 0.50 -3.62
C ASN A 276 10.00 0.45 -3.49
N LEU A 277 10.63 -0.54 -4.12
CA LEU A 277 12.07 -0.73 -4.08
C LEU A 277 12.82 0.40 -4.78
N SER A 278 12.35 0.86 -5.94
CA SER A 278 12.97 2.01 -6.63
C SER A 278 12.80 3.30 -5.85
N CYS A 279 11.61 3.57 -5.29
CA CYS A 279 11.38 4.76 -4.47
C CYS A 279 12.27 4.75 -3.21
N PHE A 280 12.44 3.59 -2.56
CA PHE A 280 13.38 3.41 -1.45
C PHE A 280 14.84 3.66 -1.90
N ALA A 281 15.26 3.09 -3.03
CA ALA A 281 16.60 3.28 -3.57
C ALA A 281 16.89 4.74 -3.94
N ILE A 282 15.93 5.44 -4.57
CA ILE A 282 16.03 6.86 -4.91
C ILE A 282 16.10 7.71 -3.62
N ALA A 283 15.33 7.36 -2.59
CA ALA A 283 15.40 8.05 -1.29
C ALA A 283 16.78 7.87 -0.64
N LEU A 284 17.39 6.68 -0.72
CA LEU A 284 18.78 6.46 -0.28
C LEU A 284 19.77 7.31 -1.08
N LEU A 285 19.64 7.35 -2.41
CA LEU A 285 20.47 8.18 -3.28
C LEU A 285 20.38 9.67 -2.89
N PHE A 286 19.17 10.19 -2.65
CA PHE A 286 18.99 11.57 -2.19
C PHE A 286 19.58 11.82 -0.80
N ALA A 287 19.53 10.85 0.11
CA ALA A 287 20.19 10.96 1.39
C ALA A 287 21.72 11.08 1.25
N PHE A 288 22.34 10.32 0.34
CA PHE A 288 23.77 10.43 0.04
C PHE A 288 24.14 11.74 -0.70
N LEU A 289 23.32 12.13 -1.68
CA LEU A 289 23.51 13.37 -2.45
C LEU A 289 23.33 14.63 -1.60
N ALA A 290 22.60 14.56 -0.50
CA ALA A 290 22.47 15.65 0.47
C ALA A 290 23.82 16.18 0.97
N LYS A 291 24.86 15.33 1.03
CA LYS A 291 26.23 15.72 1.40
C LYS A 291 26.88 16.64 0.37
N TRP A 292 26.52 16.52 -0.91
CA TRP A 292 27.22 17.16 -2.03
C TRP A 292 26.43 18.28 -2.70
N SER A 293 25.10 18.19 -2.85
CA SER A 293 24.36 19.15 -3.69
C SER A 293 23.22 19.91 -3.00
N ARG A 294 22.95 19.70 -1.70
CA ARG A 294 21.72 20.19 -1.01
C ARG A 294 20.42 19.85 -1.76
N PHE A 295 20.49 19.00 -2.78
CA PHE A 295 19.40 18.72 -3.68
C PHE A 295 18.46 17.73 -2.99
N GLY A 296 17.19 18.14 -2.86
CA GLY A 296 16.19 17.36 -2.15
C GLY A 296 16.24 17.46 -0.62
N THR A 297 17.15 18.21 0.00
CA THR A 297 17.12 18.50 1.44
C THR A 297 16.69 19.93 1.71
N ARG A 298 15.50 20.09 2.30
CA ARG A 298 15.00 21.41 2.68
C ARG A 298 15.51 21.80 4.07
N TYR A 299 16.22 22.91 4.17
CA TYR A 299 16.60 23.48 5.46
C TYR A 299 15.46 24.34 6.01
N ALA A 300 15.35 24.40 7.34
CA ALA A 300 14.47 25.35 8.00
C ALA A 300 15.01 26.77 7.73
N ALA A 301 14.11 27.73 7.51
CA ALA A 301 14.53 29.13 7.53
C ALA A 301 15.06 29.43 8.95
N PRO A 302 16.15 30.21 9.10
CA PRO A 302 16.55 30.66 10.43
C PRO A 302 15.35 31.33 11.08
N GLU A 303 14.99 30.92 12.29
CA GLU A 303 13.96 31.59 13.05
C GLU A 303 14.39 33.06 13.20
N VAL A 304 13.73 33.94 12.44
CA VAL A 304 13.67 35.35 12.81
C VAL A 304 12.95 35.34 14.14
N ALA A 305 13.71 35.54 15.22
CA ALA A 305 13.22 35.61 16.59
C ALA A 305 11.88 36.34 16.60
N ARG A 306 10.79 35.59 16.76
CA ARG A 306 9.48 36.18 17.06
C ARG A 306 9.58 36.70 18.48
N ARG A 307 9.86 38.01 18.59
CA ARG A 307 9.57 38.81 19.77
C ARG A 307 8.08 38.80 20.06
#